data_AF-A0A1S2N6X1-F1
#
_entry.id   AF-A0A1S2N6X1-F1
#
_cell.length_a   1.000
_cell.length_b   1.000
_cell.length_c   1.000
_cell.angle_alpha   90.00
_cell.angle_beta   90.00
_cell.angle_gamma   90.00
#
_symmetry.space_group_name_H-M   'P 1'
#
loop_
_entity.id
_entity.type
_entity.pdbx_description
1 polymer ?
#
loop_
_entity_poly.entity_id
_entity_poly.type
_entity_poly.pdbx_seq_one_letter_code
_entity_poly.pdbx_strand_id
1 'polypeptide(L)'
;MLVKSSASISPVATLLTGKDLTPLPFESFASVITRISWRNLLSPKAIQRLIIGKQIGTNSDSFLLPKWMSSNKLVTQFGWHAPLSDELKVLHQFRGLTHIFFSRQLKICPVCFGGGYHSYWHQLEKLSVCPIHRCLLTSRCVSCNACFGNCSYRLNDAVISLRYKCSSCGRDIAGVAVSIESHLDLRCELGESGQAFIKLAQWAANSESMLTCLRKIEEDYCYGSDRLSVWCRPRRFMEGLLIKGGYKVNDLVPMAFGEISALSWKIKMRFSERYSRLSPRNVNTSRRRRALVVYTATLRMLQVWITESLGRNNPLLDLDPIEEMCDTIAVGQWPSSFLAYHMMRAMFESSICRQSILARLSVTAFKFDYRLSDCLYTYQGREPLLAWRAVFLGIFASLYWTIERSRKNGKLQVRSIRFPIESTVAKVLFVDATHHMCGVVFFPTIPGLPLAPYKRGTRLGVDPVHLPCEAPEKYPDEFRWPTV
;
A
#
# COMPACT_ATOMS: atom_id res chain seq x y z
N MET A 1 -10.25 -4.28 -59.09
CA MET A 1 -10.99 -3.41 -58.14
C MET A 1 -12.15 -4.21 -57.57
N LEU A 2 -12.01 -4.74 -56.35
CA LEU A 2 -13.09 -5.43 -55.64
C LEU A 2 -13.82 -4.39 -54.78
N VAL A 3 -15.05 -4.07 -55.16
CA VAL A 3 -15.92 -3.14 -54.45
C VAL A 3 -16.30 -3.78 -53.11
N LYS A 4 -15.75 -3.27 -52.01
CA LYS A 4 -16.22 -3.58 -50.65
C LYS A 4 -17.60 -2.95 -50.48
N SER A 5 -18.63 -3.74 -50.70
CA SER A 5 -20.00 -3.43 -50.29
C SER A 5 -20.05 -3.30 -48.76
N SER A 6 -20.04 -2.06 -48.26
CA SER A 6 -20.37 -1.74 -46.88
C SER A 6 -21.88 -1.66 -46.75
N ALA A 7 -22.54 -2.82 -46.64
CA ALA A 7 -23.95 -2.87 -46.29
C ALA A 7 -24.13 -2.21 -44.90
N SER A 8 -24.86 -1.09 -44.86
CA SER A 8 -25.32 -0.48 -43.61
C SER A 8 -26.37 -1.40 -43.00
N ILE A 9 -25.92 -2.23 -42.06
CA ILE A 9 -26.81 -3.03 -41.22
C ILE A 9 -27.68 -2.05 -40.44
N SER A 10 -28.95 -1.93 -40.83
CA SER A 10 -30.00 -1.31 -40.00
C SER A 10 -29.88 -1.85 -38.58
N PRO A 11 -29.94 -1.02 -37.52
CA PRO A 11 -29.79 -1.46 -36.16
C PRO A 11 -31.02 -2.28 -35.78
N VAL A 12 -31.03 -3.57 -36.14
CA VAL A 12 -31.89 -4.56 -35.50
C VAL A 12 -31.58 -4.42 -34.04
N ALA A 13 -32.53 -3.86 -33.28
CA ALA A 13 -32.44 -3.75 -31.84
C ALA A 13 -32.14 -5.15 -31.33
N THR A 14 -30.86 -5.39 -30.99
CA THR A 14 -30.40 -6.74 -30.72
C THR A 14 -31.10 -7.14 -29.44
N LEU A 15 -32.04 -8.09 -29.55
CA LEU A 15 -32.82 -8.55 -28.42
C LEU A 15 -31.91 -9.39 -27.53
N LEU A 16 -31.18 -8.72 -26.64
CA LEU A 16 -30.32 -9.37 -25.67
C LEU A 16 -31.19 -10.02 -24.61
N THR A 17 -31.00 -11.32 -24.42
CA THR A 17 -31.64 -12.08 -23.34
C THR A 17 -31.03 -11.72 -22.00
N GLY A 18 -31.86 -11.72 -20.96
CA GLY A 18 -31.44 -11.49 -19.59
C GLY A 18 -31.47 -10.05 -19.10
N LYS A 19 -32.11 -9.12 -19.83
CA LYS A 19 -32.32 -7.74 -19.38
C LYS A 19 -33.06 -7.65 -18.04
N ASP A 20 -33.94 -8.61 -17.77
CA ASP A 20 -34.67 -8.83 -16.52
C ASP A 20 -33.77 -9.27 -15.35
N LEU A 21 -32.60 -9.84 -15.66
CA LEU A 21 -31.61 -10.25 -14.67
C LEU A 21 -30.62 -9.13 -14.39
N THR A 22 -31.14 -8.07 -13.77
CA THR A 22 -30.33 -6.96 -13.27
C THR A 22 -29.19 -7.49 -12.39
N PRO A 23 -28.03 -6.81 -12.41
CA PRO A 23 -26.90 -7.23 -11.62
C PRO A 23 -27.21 -7.36 -10.13
N LEU A 24 -26.56 -8.34 -9.49
CA LEU A 24 -26.72 -8.66 -8.08
C LEU A 24 -25.93 -7.67 -7.19
N PRO A 25 -26.31 -7.52 -5.90
CA PRO A 25 -25.50 -6.78 -4.95
C PRO A 25 -24.05 -7.29 -4.91
N PHE A 26 -23.10 -6.36 -4.90
CA PHE A 26 -21.67 -6.65 -4.90
C PHE A 26 -21.17 -7.48 -6.10
N GLU A 27 -21.98 -7.69 -7.14
CA GLU A 27 -21.57 -8.38 -8.37
C GLU A 27 -20.49 -7.56 -9.06
N SER A 28 -19.39 -8.23 -9.41
CA SER A 28 -18.28 -7.59 -10.10
C SER A 28 -18.62 -7.36 -11.56
N PHE A 29 -18.01 -6.35 -12.15
CA PHE A 29 -18.24 -6.06 -13.56
C PHE A 29 -17.79 -7.20 -14.48
N ALA A 30 -16.73 -7.91 -14.10
CA ALA A 30 -16.29 -9.11 -14.79
C ALA A 30 -17.40 -10.18 -14.80
N SER A 31 -18.10 -10.38 -13.69
CA SER A 31 -19.25 -11.30 -13.60
C SER A 31 -20.36 -10.89 -14.56
N VAL A 32 -20.75 -9.61 -14.52
CA VAL A 32 -21.83 -9.06 -15.36
C VAL A 32 -21.52 -9.26 -16.85
N ILE A 33 -20.31 -8.89 -17.30
CA ILE A 33 -19.91 -9.11 -18.71
C ILE A 33 -19.91 -10.59 -19.07
N THR A 34 -19.34 -11.44 -18.21
CA THR A 34 -19.23 -12.87 -18.49
C THR A 34 -20.61 -13.52 -18.60
N ARG A 35 -21.54 -13.14 -17.73
CA ARG A 35 -22.94 -13.59 -17.74
C ARG A 35 -23.68 -13.14 -19.00
N ILE A 36 -23.58 -11.87 -19.40
CA ILE A 36 -24.17 -11.38 -20.66
C ILE A 36 -23.60 -12.15 -21.86
N SER A 37 -22.27 -12.32 -21.89
CA SER A 37 -21.57 -13.01 -22.97
C SER A 37 -21.99 -14.46 -23.10
N TRP A 38 -22.08 -15.17 -21.97
CA TRP A 38 -22.52 -16.55 -21.90
C TRP A 38 -23.96 -16.72 -22.41
N ARG A 39 -24.91 -15.90 -21.90
CA ARG A 39 -26.34 -16.02 -22.27
C ARG A 39 -26.63 -15.72 -23.74
N ASN A 40 -25.89 -14.78 -24.32
CA ASN A 40 -26.14 -14.29 -25.67
C ASN A 40 -25.12 -14.83 -26.69
N LEU A 41 -24.29 -15.81 -26.28
CA LEU A 41 -23.21 -16.39 -27.08
C LEU A 41 -22.32 -15.33 -27.75
N LEU A 42 -22.11 -14.20 -27.08
CA LEU A 42 -21.38 -13.07 -27.65
C LEU A 42 -19.89 -13.41 -27.73
N SER A 43 -19.27 -13.07 -28.84
CA SER A 43 -17.81 -13.10 -28.98
C SER A 43 -17.17 -11.92 -28.25
N PRO A 44 -15.86 -11.98 -27.93
CA PRO A 44 -15.14 -10.83 -27.37
C PRO A 44 -15.30 -9.54 -28.17
N LYS A 45 -15.25 -9.63 -29.52
CA LYS A 45 -15.50 -8.50 -30.43
C LYS A 45 -16.92 -7.96 -30.34
N ALA A 46 -17.91 -8.81 -30.08
CA ALA A 46 -19.29 -8.36 -29.89
C ALA A 46 -19.45 -7.62 -28.55
N ILE A 47 -18.91 -8.17 -27.46
CA ILE A 47 -18.89 -7.50 -26.15
C ILE A 47 -18.17 -6.16 -26.21
N GLN A 48 -17.02 -6.10 -26.88
CA GLN A 48 -16.26 -4.87 -27.04
C GLN A 48 -17.07 -3.78 -27.76
N ARG A 49 -17.76 -4.13 -28.85
CA ARG A 49 -18.62 -3.19 -29.57
C ARG A 49 -19.85 -2.75 -28.75
N LEU A 50 -20.51 -3.69 -28.09
CA LEU A 50 -21.76 -3.46 -27.37
C LEU A 50 -21.56 -2.68 -26.06
N ILE A 51 -20.53 -3.02 -25.28
CA ILE A 51 -20.38 -2.55 -23.90
C ILE A 51 -19.26 -1.51 -23.76
N ILE A 52 -18.12 -1.71 -24.43
CA ILE A 52 -16.91 -0.91 -24.19
C ILE A 52 -16.87 0.31 -25.11
N GLY A 53 -17.24 0.14 -26.38
CA GLY A 53 -17.28 1.23 -27.35
C GLY A 53 -15.92 1.72 -27.87
N LYS A 54 -14.81 1.20 -27.34
CA LYS A 54 -13.45 1.44 -27.82
C LYS A 54 -12.73 0.09 -28.00
N GLN A 55 -11.72 0.06 -28.87
CA GLN A 55 -10.82 -1.09 -28.91
C GLN A 55 -10.09 -1.20 -27.57
N ILE A 56 -10.12 -2.41 -26.99
CA ILE A 56 -9.42 -2.81 -25.77
C ILE A 56 -7.93 -2.76 -26.10
N GLY A 57 -7.17 -1.99 -25.33
CA GLY A 57 -5.73 -1.95 -25.47
C GLY A 57 -5.12 -3.24 -24.94
N THR A 58 -4.05 -3.73 -25.56
CA THR A 58 -3.43 -5.01 -25.18
C THR A 58 -2.84 -5.03 -23.75
N ASN A 59 -2.64 -3.87 -23.10
CA ASN A 59 -1.86 -3.79 -21.86
C ASN A 59 -2.48 -3.01 -20.67
N SER A 60 -3.66 -2.37 -20.78
CA SER A 60 -4.15 -1.43 -19.74
C SER A 60 -5.45 -1.79 -19.02
N ASP A 61 -6.19 -2.82 -19.45
CA ASP A 61 -7.62 -2.90 -19.14
C ASP A 61 -7.94 -3.79 -17.93
N SER A 62 -7.34 -3.45 -16.78
CA SER A 62 -7.66 -4.08 -15.50
C SER A 62 -9.09 -3.76 -15.06
N PHE A 63 -9.83 -4.76 -14.59
CA PHE A 63 -11.12 -4.52 -13.93
C PHE A 63 -10.96 -3.74 -12.62
N LEU A 64 -9.76 -3.73 -12.02
CA LEU A 64 -9.44 -2.92 -10.84
C LEU A 64 -9.26 -1.43 -11.15
N LEU A 65 -9.08 -1.07 -12.43
CA LEU A 65 -8.89 0.32 -12.88
C LEU A 65 -9.63 0.52 -14.22
N PRO A 66 -10.98 0.51 -14.20
CA PRO A 66 -11.79 0.46 -15.42
C PRO A 66 -11.86 1.81 -16.15
N LYS A 67 -10.72 2.37 -16.56
CA LYS A 67 -10.63 3.62 -17.35
C LYS A 67 -11.36 3.54 -18.69
N TRP A 68 -11.57 2.33 -19.19
CA TRP A 68 -12.23 2.01 -20.45
C TRP A 68 -13.76 2.01 -20.37
N MET A 69 -14.34 2.10 -19.16
CA MET A 69 -15.76 1.92 -18.95
C MET A 69 -16.55 3.20 -19.21
N SER A 70 -17.52 3.13 -20.11
CA SER A 70 -18.57 4.15 -20.26
C SER A 70 -19.85 3.62 -19.62
N SER A 71 -20.18 4.10 -18.41
CA SER A 71 -21.42 3.74 -17.70
C SER A 71 -22.67 3.95 -18.55
N ASN A 72 -22.66 4.97 -19.41
CA ASN A 72 -23.78 5.33 -20.27
C ASN A 72 -24.20 4.21 -21.22
N LYS A 73 -23.25 3.43 -21.79
CA LYS A 73 -23.61 2.39 -22.76
C LYS A 73 -24.41 1.26 -22.16
N LEU A 74 -24.09 0.85 -20.93
CA LEU A 74 -24.84 -0.21 -20.24
C LEU A 74 -26.24 0.24 -19.89
N VAL A 75 -26.39 1.48 -19.42
CA VAL A 75 -27.70 2.08 -19.13
C VAL A 75 -28.52 2.15 -20.42
N THR A 76 -27.95 2.67 -21.51
CA THR A 76 -28.66 2.79 -22.79
C THR A 76 -29.06 1.43 -23.39
N GLN A 77 -28.19 0.42 -23.32
CA GLN A 77 -28.42 -0.88 -23.98
C GLN A 77 -29.27 -1.85 -23.14
N PHE A 78 -29.09 -1.84 -21.82
CA PHE A 78 -29.70 -2.82 -20.92
C PHE A 78 -30.72 -2.21 -19.95
N GLY A 79 -30.82 -0.89 -19.85
CA GLY A 79 -31.62 -0.23 -18.80
C GLY A 79 -31.06 -0.46 -17.40
N TRP A 80 -29.84 -0.99 -17.29
CA TRP A 80 -29.22 -1.31 -16.01
C TRP A 80 -28.59 -0.06 -15.43
N HIS A 81 -29.27 0.52 -14.44
CA HIS A 81 -28.64 1.42 -13.48
C HIS A 81 -27.60 0.61 -12.72
N ALA A 82 -26.38 0.64 -13.22
CA ALA A 82 -25.42 -0.39 -12.91
C ALA A 82 -25.02 -0.41 -11.42
N PRO A 83 -24.83 -1.59 -10.80
CA PRO A 83 -24.18 -1.72 -9.48
C PRO A 83 -22.69 -1.32 -9.54
N LEU A 84 -22.21 -0.95 -10.75
CA LEU A 84 -20.92 -0.33 -11.00
C LEU A 84 -20.62 0.80 -10.04
N SER A 85 -21.64 1.52 -9.54
CA SER A 85 -21.38 2.58 -8.56
C SER A 85 -20.66 2.04 -7.31
N ASP A 86 -20.98 0.83 -6.83
CA ASP A 86 -20.40 0.32 -5.59
C ASP A 86 -19.02 -0.28 -5.81
N GLU A 87 -18.81 -1.09 -6.86
CA GLU A 87 -17.46 -1.57 -7.21
C GLU A 87 -16.53 -0.38 -7.50
N LEU A 88 -16.99 0.63 -8.26
CA LEU A 88 -16.19 1.82 -8.55
C LEU A 88 -15.93 2.67 -7.31
N LYS A 89 -16.91 2.86 -6.42
CA LYS A 89 -16.73 3.54 -5.13
C LYS A 89 -15.63 2.86 -4.33
N VAL A 90 -15.72 1.52 -4.16
CA VAL A 90 -14.71 0.75 -3.43
C VAL A 90 -13.35 0.88 -4.11
N LEU A 91 -13.26 0.62 -5.42
CA LEU A 91 -11.98 0.74 -6.14
C LEU A 91 -11.40 2.16 -6.08
N HIS A 92 -12.24 3.19 -6.02
CA HIS A 92 -11.83 4.58 -5.83
C HIS A 92 -11.28 4.84 -4.43
N GLN A 93 -11.91 4.30 -3.37
CA GLN A 93 -11.36 4.34 -2.01
C GLN A 93 -9.96 3.70 -1.95
N PHE A 94 -9.72 2.65 -2.73
CA PHE A 94 -8.42 1.99 -2.86
C PHE A 94 -7.55 2.52 -4.00
N ARG A 95 -7.84 3.69 -4.59
CA ARG A 95 -7.04 4.27 -5.69
C ARG A 95 -5.56 4.36 -5.29
N GLY A 96 -4.63 3.98 -6.18
CA GLY A 96 -3.19 3.87 -5.87
C GLY A 96 -2.84 2.59 -5.10
N LEU A 97 -3.71 2.16 -4.19
CA LEU A 97 -3.52 0.98 -3.33
C LEU A 97 -4.10 -0.33 -3.88
N THR A 98 -4.81 -0.31 -5.02
CA THR A 98 -5.48 -1.51 -5.56
C THR A 98 -4.51 -2.67 -5.77
N HIS A 99 -3.27 -2.39 -6.18
CA HIS A 99 -2.24 -3.42 -6.38
C HIS A 99 -1.72 -4.06 -5.07
N ILE A 100 -1.98 -3.44 -3.92
CA ILE A 100 -1.65 -3.96 -2.59
C ILE A 100 -2.80 -4.82 -2.09
N PHE A 101 -4.02 -4.29 -2.12
CA PHE A 101 -5.19 -4.89 -1.49
C PHE A 101 -5.93 -5.90 -2.35
N PHE A 102 -5.85 -5.78 -3.67
CA PHE A 102 -6.56 -6.63 -4.60
C PHE A 102 -5.61 -7.50 -5.41
N SER A 103 -5.96 -8.78 -5.51
CA SER A 103 -5.33 -9.75 -6.38
C SER A 103 -5.48 -9.33 -7.83
N ARG A 104 -4.40 -9.45 -8.60
CA ARG A 104 -4.44 -9.34 -10.07
C ARG A 104 -4.87 -10.65 -10.73
N GLN A 105 -4.88 -11.75 -9.99
CA GLN A 105 -5.36 -13.05 -10.47
C GLN A 105 -6.82 -13.20 -10.08
N LEU A 106 -7.66 -13.66 -11.01
CA LEU A 106 -9.05 -13.97 -10.72
C LEU A 106 -9.12 -14.98 -9.55
N LYS A 107 -9.75 -14.59 -8.45
CA LYS A 107 -10.14 -15.51 -7.37
C LYS A 107 -11.63 -15.75 -7.43
N ILE A 108 -12.05 -17.00 -7.37
CA ILE A 108 -13.46 -17.38 -7.42
C ILE A 108 -13.85 -18.19 -6.19
N CYS A 109 -15.12 -18.07 -5.81
CA CYS A 109 -15.81 -19.09 -5.04
C CYS A 109 -16.43 -20.07 -6.04
N PRO A 110 -16.09 -21.38 -6.02
CA PRO A 110 -16.64 -22.34 -6.97
C PRO A 110 -18.17 -22.36 -7.00
N VAL A 111 -18.82 -22.26 -5.85
CA VAL A 111 -20.29 -22.28 -5.75
C VAL A 111 -20.91 -21.03 -6.37
N CYS A 112 -20.48 -19.83 -5.95
CA CYS A 112 -20.90 -18.57 -6.58
C CYS A 112 -20.69 -18.57 -8.09
N PHE A 113 -19.50 -19.00 -8.53
CA PHE A 113 -19.10 -18.93 -9.93
C PHE A 113 -19.88 -19.93 -10.79
N GLY A 114 -20.22 -21.11 -10.24
CA GLY A 114 -21.14 -22.06 -10.84
C GLY A 114 -22.57 -21.52 -11.00
N GLY A 115 -23.02 -20.66 -10.08
CA GLY A 115 -24.26 -19.89 -10.21
C GLY A 115 -24.16 -18.65 -11.11
N GLY A 116 -23.07 -18.50 -11.87
CA GLY A 116 -22.87 -17.34 -12.76
C GLY A 116 -22.69 -16.01 -12.05
N TYR A 117 -22.16 -16.02 -10.82
CA TYR A 117 -21.88 -14.83 -10.01
C TYR A 117 -20.43 -14.78 -9.54
N HIS A 118 -19.88 -13.58 -9.53
CA HIS A 118 -18.60 -13.30 -8.88
C HIS A 118 -18.65 -11.93 -8.22
N SER A 119 -18.34 -11.87 -6.92
CA SER A 119 -18.22 -10.59 -6.21
C SER A 119 -16.85 -9.95 -6.41
N TYR A 120 -16.80 -8.63 -6.54
CA TYR A 120 -15.52 -7.90 -6.61
C TYR A 120 -14.71 -8.05 -5.31
N TRP A 121 -15.36 -8.33 -4.17
CA TRP A 121 -14.70 -8.63 -2.91
C TRP A 121 -13.87 -9.91 -2.94
N HIS A 122 -14.18 -10.87 -3.81
CA HIS A 122 -13.34 -12.08 -3.97
C HIS A 122 -11.92 -11.73 -4.41
N GLN A 123 -11.73 -10.58 -5.06
CA GLN A 123 -10.41 -10.08 -5.45
C GLN A 123 -9.63 -9.50 -4.29
N LEU A 124 -10.24 -9.23 -3.12
CA LEU A 124 -9.49 -8.82 -1.94
C LEU A 124 -8.46 -9.92 -1.60
N GLU A 125 -7.17 -9.57 -1.61
CA GLU A 125 -6.08 -10.56 -1.55
C GLU A 125 -6.23 -11.48 -0.34
N LYS A 126 -6.53 -10.85 0.79
CA LYS A 126 -6.58 -11.49 2.10
C LYS A 126 -7.87 -12.25 2.36
N LEU A 127 -8.91 -12.03 1.56
CA LEU A 127 -10.11 -12.84 1.65
C LEU A 127 -9.79 -14.23 1.10
N SER A 128 -9.60 -15.24 1.95
CA SER A 128 -9.32 -16.62 1.53
C SER A 128 -10.57 -17.50 1.48
N VAL A 129 -11.66 -17.05 2.10
CA VAL A 129 -12.91 -17.80 2.24
C VAL A 129 -14.06 -16.94 1.71
N CYS A 130 -14.97 -17.54 0.95
CA CYS A 130 -16.18 -16.88 0.47
C CYS A 130 -17.08 -16.48 1.66
N PRO A 131 -17.48 -15.21 1.80
CA PRO A 131 -18.35 -14.80 2.90
C PRO A 131 -19.75 -15.44 2.88
N ILE A 132 -20.23 -15.88 1.71
CA ILE A 132 -21.53 -16.54 1.53
C ILE A 132 -21.39 -18.03 1.83
N HIS A 133 -20.61 -18.73 1.01
CA HIS A 133 -20.56 -20.21 1.01
C HIS A 133 -19.53 -20.80 1.96
N ARG A 134 -18.69 -19.98 2.60
CA ARG A 134 -17.63 -20.40 3.55
C ARG A 134 -16.62 -21.40 2.98
N CYS A 135 -16.53 -21.55 1.67
CA CYS A 135 -15.52 -22.35 1.00
C CYS A 135 -14.28 -21.51 0.64
N LEU A 136 -13.15 -22.18 0.40
CA LEU A 136 -11.93 -21.50 -0.03
C LEU A 136 -12.11 -20.82 -1.39
N LEU A 137 -11.61 -19.58 -1.49
CA LEU A 137 -11.45 -18.89 -2.77
C LEU A 137 -10.23 -19.44 -3.49
N THR A 138 -10.39 -19.76 -4.76
CA THR A 138 -9.33 -20.38 -5.59
C THR A 138 -9.02 -19.54 -6.82
N SER A 139 -7.75 -19.55 -7.22
CA SER A 139 -7.26 -19.02 -8.51
C SER A 139 -6.92 -20.13 -9.51
N ARG A 140 -7.49 -21.32 -9.29
CA ARG A 140 -7.25 -22.54 -10.07
C ARG A 140 -8.56 -23.19 -10.49
N CYS A 141 -8.55 -23.86 -11.65
CA CYS A 141 -9.68 -24.63 -12.13
C CYS A 141 -9.96 -25.82 -11.19
N VAL A 142 -11.20 -26.00 -10.76
CA VAL A 142 -11.59 -27.12 -9.91
C VAL A 142 -11.42 -28.46 -10.62
N SER A 143 -11.57 -28.49 -11.95
CA SER A 143 -11.51 -29.71 -12.76
C SER A 143 -10.10 -30.22 -13.05
N CYS A 144 -9.14 -29.34 -13.34
CA CYS A 144 -7.77 -29.74 -13.74
C CYS A 144 -6.65 -29.10 -12.92
N ASN A 145 -7.00 -28.30 -11.91
CA ASN A 145 -6.07 -27.58 -11.04
C ASN A 145 -5.10 -26.60 -11.73
N ALA A 146 -5.28 -26.35 -13.05
CA ALA A 146 -4.52 -25.36 -13.77
C ALA A 146 -4.77 -23.97 -13.17
N CYS A 147 -3.69 -23.23 -12.92
CA CYS A 147 -3.79 -21.82 -12.55
C CYS A 147 -4.53 -21.07 -13.64
N PHE A 148 -5.35 -20.10 -13.25
CA PHE A 148 -5.96 -19.21 -14.22
C PHE A 148 -4.90 -18.42 -14.99
N GLY A 149 -3.66 -18.31 -14.48
CA GLY A 149 -2.38 -18.18 -15.21
C GLY A 149 -2.24 -16.96 -16.09
N ASN A 150 -3.03 -16.91 -17.16
CA ASN A 150 -3.17 -15.81 -18.12
C ASN A 150 -4.48 -15.02 -17.97
N CYS A 151 -5.46 -15.54 -17.23
CA CYS A 151 -6.66 -14.81 -16.82
C CYS A 151 -6.32 -13.96 -15.59
N SER A 152 -5.49 -12.95 -15.83
CA SER A 152 -5.48 -11.79 -14.95
C SER A 152 -6.91 -11.25 -14.82
N TYR A 153 -7.28 -10.67 -13.68
CA TYR A 153 -8.54 -9.94 -13.47
C TYR A 153 -8.55 -8.65 -14.31
N ARG A 154 -8.56 -8.86 -15.62
CA ARG A 154 -8.47 -7.89 -16.70
C ARG A 154 -9.47 -8.30 -17.75
N LEU A 155 -9.95 -7.32 -18.47
CA LEU A 155 -10.75 -7.54 -19.64
C LEU A 155 -9.83 -7.99 -20.77
N ASN A 156 -9.80 -9.29 -21.02
CA ASN A 156 -9.10 -9.86 -22.16
C ASN A 156 -10.00 -10.87 -22.87
N ASP A 157 -9.59 -11.24 -24.08
CA ASP A 157 -10.33 -12.21 -24.88
C ASP A 157 -10.48 -13.53 -24.11
N ALA A 158 -9.52 -13.92 -23.26
CA ALA A 158 -9.63 -15.13 -22.45
C ALA A 158 -10.84 -15.05 -21.50
N VAL A 159 -11.00 -14.00 -20.70
CA VAL A 159 -12.13 -13.90 -19.75
C VAL A 159 -13.48 -13.95 -20.47
N ILE A 160 -13.62 -13.28 -21.61
CA ILE A 160 -14.88 -13.25 -22.37
C ILE A 160 -15.11 -14.55 -23.15
N SER A 161 -14.09 -15.06 -23.85
CA SER A 161 -14.20 -16.26 -24.70
C SER A 161 -14.41 -17.52 -23.88
N LEU A 162 -13.88 -17.56 -22.66
CA LEU A 162 -13.92 -18.76 -21.85
C LEU A 162 -15.32 -19.08 -21.35
N ARG A 163 -16.24 -18.11 -21.19
CA ARG A 163 -17.64 -18.38 -20.79
C ARG A 163 -17.76 -19.42 -19.66
N TYR A 164 -16.99 -19.22 -18.59
CA TYR A 164 -16.87 -20.14 -17.45
C TYR A 164 -16.08 -21.45 -17.68
N LYS A 165 -15.51 -21.67 -18.86
CA LYS A 165 -14.64 -22.83 -19.19
C LYS A 165 -13.16 -22.55 -18.94
N CYS A 166 -12.39 -23.59 -18.65
CA CYS A 166 -10.96 -23.51 -18.43
C CYS A 166 -10.21 -23.54 -19.76
N SER A 167 -9.27 -22.62 -19.98
CA SER A 167 -8.44 -22.61 -21.20
C SER A 167 -7.54 -23.83 -21.33
N SER A 168 -7.20 -24.49 -20.22
CA SER A 168 -6.31 -25.66 -20.22
C SER A 168 -7.04 -26.97 -20.49
N CYS A 169 -8.23 -27.19 -19.93
CA CYS A 169 -8.94 -28.48 -20.04
C CYS A 169 -10.30 -28.40 -20.73
N GLY A 170 -10.80 -27.21 -21.08
CA GLY A 170 -12.11 -27.00 -21.71
C GLY A 170 -13.32 -27.24 -20.80
N ARG A 171 -13.15 -27.80 -19.60
CA ARG A 171 -14.23 -28.04 -18.62
C ARG A 171 -14.58 -26.78 -17.85
N ASP A 172 -15.70 -26.78 -17.14
CA ASP A 172 -16.10 -25.65 -16.30
C ASP A 172 -15.08 -25.36 -15.20
N ILE A 173 -14.75 -24.09 -15.05
CA ILE A 173 -13.77 -23.59 -14.08
C ILE A 173 -14.21 -23.94 -12.66
N ALA A 174 -15.51 -23.79 -12.37
CA ALA A 174 -16.11 -24.11 -11.08
C ALA A 174 -16.30 -25.62 -10.85
N GLY A 175 -16.03 -26.47 -11.85
CA GLY A 175 -16.32 -27.90 -11.80
C GLY A 175 -17.77 -28.26 -12.14
N VAL A 176 -18.65 -27.27 -12.22
CA VAL A 176 -20.06 -27.41 -12.60
C VAL A 176 -20.41 -26.41 -13.71
N ALA A 177 -21.25 -26.83 -14.66
CA ALA A 177 -21.73 -25.96 -15.71
C ALA A 177 -22.66 -24.88 -15.16
N VAL A 178 -22.48 -23.64 -15.62
CA VAL A 178 -23.41 -22.56 -15.28
C VAL A 178 -24.77 -22.83 -15.90
N SER A 179 -25.83 -22.71 -15.12
CA SER A 179 -27.22 -22.86 -15.54
C SER A 179 -28.05 -21.64 -15.15
N ILE A 180 -29.19 -21.44 -15.80
CA ILE A 180 -30.13 -20.37 -15.44
C ILE A 180 -30.76 -20.66 -14.07
N GLU A 181 -31.12 -21.92 -13.82
CA GLU A 181 -31.72 -22.38 -12.56
C GLU A 181 -30.81 -22.06 -11.37
N SER A 182 -29.54 -22.49 -11.41
CA SER A 182 -28.57 -22.20 -10.34
C SER A 182 -28.30 -20.71 -10.15
N HIS A 183 -28.45 -19.90 -11.21
CA HIS A 183 -28.34 -18.45 -11.09
C HIS A 183 -29.56 -17.82 -10.42
N LEU A 184 -30.76 -18.34 -10.69
CA LEU A 184 -32.00 -17.91 -10.02
C LEU A 184 -32.00 -18.31 -8.54
N ASP A 185 -31.57 -19.53 -8.22
CA ASP A 185 -31.41 -20.00 -6.84
C ASP A 185 -30.46 -19.08 -6.05
N LEU A 186 -29.28 -18.81 -6.63
CA LEU A 186 -28.32 -17.91 -6.00
C LEU A 186 -28.88 -16.50 -5.81
N ARG A 187 -29.74 -16.03 -6.71
CA ARG A 187 -30.37 -14.70 -6.64
C ARG A 187 -31.38 -14.63 -5.50
N CYS A 188 -32.09 -15.71 -5.22
CA CYS A 188 -32.91 -15.86 -4.02
C CYS A 188 -32.04 -15.87 -2.75
N GLU A 189 -30.97 -16.68 -2.72
CA GLU A 189 -30.07 -16.79 -1.56
C GLU A 189 -29.34 -15.49 -1.22
N LEU A 190 -28.93 -14.72 -2.24
CA LEU A 190 -28.19 -13.46 -2.06
C LEU A 190 -29.03 -12.34 -1.44
N GLY A 191 -30.36 -12.40 -1.58
CA GLY A 191 -31.26 -11.47 -0.88
C GLY A 191 -31.07 -11.52 0.62
N GLU A 192 -30.84 -12.72 1.16
CA GLU A 192 -30.64 -12.96 2.60
C GLU A 192 -29.15 -12.96 2.97
N SER A 193 -28.29 -13.55 2.12
CA SER A 193 -26.87 -13.77 2.39
C SER A 193 -25.95 -12.60 2.03
N GLY A 194 -26.45 -11.60 1.28
CA GLY A 194 -25.70 -10.41 0.87
C GLY A 194 -25.15 -9.59 2.05
N GLN A 195 -25.70 -9.78 3.25
CA GLN A 195 -25.21 -9.20 4.50
C GLN A 195 -23.73 -9.48 4.78
N ALA A 196 -23.20 -10.62 4.29
CA ALA A 196 -21.80 -10.97 4.49
C ALA A 196 -20.84 -9.97 3.79
N PHE A 197 -21.22 -9.44 2.63
CA PHE A 197 -20.44 -8.43 1.92
C PHE A 197 -20.66 -7.01 2.44
N ILE A 198 -21.81 -6.73 3.07
CA ILE A 198 -22.06 -5.43 3.73
C ILE A 198 -20.98 -5.14 4.77
N LYS A 199 -20.54 -6.15 5.54
CA LYS A 199 -19.45 -5.99 6.51
C LYS A 199 -18.12 -5.57 5.87
N LEU A 200 -17.83 -6.06 4.66
CA LEU A 200 -16.62 -5.65 3.91
C LEU A 200 -16.76 -4.23 3.36
N ALA A 201 -17.95 -3.87 2.87
CA ALA A 201 -18.24 -2.51 2.40
C ALA A 201 -18.16 -1.49 3.55
N GLN A 202 -18.74 -1.80 4.70
CA GLN A 202 -18.65 -0.99 5.92
C GLN A 202 -17.20 -0.89 6.40
N TRP A 203 -16.43 -1.98 6.40
CA TRP A 203 -15.01 -1.95 6.73
C TRP A 203 -14.25 -0.98 5.80
N ALA A 204 -14.47 -1.05 4.48
CA ALA A 204 -13.81 -0.16 3.54
C ALA A 204 -14.20 1.31 3.77
N ALA A 205 -15.49 1.58 3.96
CA ALA A 205 -15.99 2.93 4.27
C ALA A 205 -15.40 3.49 5.57
N ASN A 206 -15.39 2.69 6.64
CA ASN A 206 -14.83 3.09 7.94
C ASN A 206 -13.30 3.28 7.89
N SER A 207 -12.64 2.70 6.89
CA SER A 207 -11.18 2.79 6.71
C SER A 207 -10.74 3.97 5.84
N GLU A 208 -11.64 4.81 5.31
CA GLU A 208 -11.29 5.82 4.29
C GLU A 208 -10.21 6.81 4.73
N SER A 209 -10.21 7.24 6.00
CA SER A 209 -9.18 8.16 6.51
C SER A 209 -7.78 7.49 6.52
N MET A 210 -7.72 6.24 6.94
CA MET A 210 -6.48 5.47 6.90
C MET A 210 -6.06 5.15 5.47
N LEU A 211 -7.00 4.78 4.59
CA LEU A 211 -6.71 4.56 3.17
C LEU A 211 -6.16 5.83 2.53
N THR A 212 -6.72 7.00 2.84
CA THR A 212 -6.19 8.30 2.40
C THR A 212 -4.75 8.51 2.85
N CYS A 213 -4.46 8.22 4.12
CA CYS A 213 -3.10 8.29 4.66
C CYS A 213 -2.14 7.33 3.93
N LEU A 214 -2.59 6.10 3.66
CA LEU A 214 -1.82 5.11 2.93
C LEU A 214 -1.62 5.49 1.46
N ARG A 215 -2.61 6.10 0.80
CA ARG A 215 -2.46 6.62 -0.57
C ARG A 215 -1.34 7.63 -0.63
N LYS A 216 -1.30 8.57 0.32
CA LYS A 216 -0.20 9.55 0.41
C LYS A 216 1.16 8.87 0.59
N ILE A 217 1.25 7.86 1.46
CA ILE A 217 2.47 7.06 1.62
C ILE A 217 2.83 6.33 0.31
N GLU A 218 1.86 5.78 -0.40
CA GLU A 218 2.09 5.11 -1.69
C GLU A 218 2.56 6.08 -2.79
N GLU A 219 1.92 7.25 -2.89
CA GLU A 219 2.29 8.31 -3.82
C GLU A 219 3.70 8.85 -3.54
N ASP A 220 4.00 9.12 -2.25
CA ASP A 220 5.29 9.67 -1.82
C ASP A 220 6.45 8.64 -1.93
N TYR A 221 6.18 7.34 -1.76
CA TYR A 221 7.23 6.33 -1.58
C TYR A 221 7.22 5.14 -2.56
N CYS A 222 6.11 4.84 -3.25
CA CYS A 222 6.01 3.71 -4.16
C CYS A 222 6.07 4.12 -5.64
N TYR A 223 5.49 5.27 -6.01
CA TYR A 223 5.39 5.64 -7.42
C TYR A 223 6.77 6.02 -8.00
N GLY A 224 7.27 5.18 -8.91
CA GLY A 224 8.39 5.49 -9.81
C GLY A 224 9.82 5.22 -9.33
N SER A 225 10.04 4.65 -8.13
CA SER A 225 11.42 4.59 -7.60
C SER A 225 11.81 3.36 -6.76
N ASP A 226 10.95 2.35 -6.64
CA ASP A 226 11.27 1.10 -5.89
C ASP A 226 11.83 1.35 -4.46
N ARG A 227 11.56 2.53 -3.91
CA ARG A 227 12.20 3.07 -2.70
C ARG A 227 11.92 2.24 -1.46
N LEU A 228 10.64 1.93 -1.22
CA LEU A 228 10.25 1.02 -0.14
C LEU A 228 10.77 -0.39 -0.38
N SER A 229 10.85 -0.82 -1.65
CA SER A 229 11.23 -2.18 -2.01
C SER A 229 12.71 -2.48 -1.73
N VAL A 230 13.54 -1.45 -1.47
CA VAL A 230 14.92 -1.61 -0.96
C VAL A 230 14.94 -2.24 0.43
N TRP A 231 14.14 -1.71 1.37
CA TRP A 231 14.27 -2.05 2.78
C TRP A 231 13.07 -2.85 3.34
N CYS A 232 11.87 -2.74 2.74
CA CYS A 232 10.71 -3.54 3.14
C CYS A 232 9.98 -4.14 1.93
N ARG A 233 9.05 -5.06 2.19
CA ARG A 233 8.12 -5.53 1.15
C ARG A 233 6.92 -4.57 1.14
N PRO A 234 6.78 -3.67 0.16
CA PRO A 234 5.81 -2.56 0.24
C PRO A 234 4.41 -3.03 0.58
N ARG A 235 3.95 -4.09 -0.10
CA ARG A 235 2.66 -4.73 0.19
C ARG A 235 2.48 -5.13 1.66
N ARG A 236 3.44 -5.88 2.22
CA ARG A 236 3.37 -6.33 3.63
C ARG A 236 3.46 -5.17 4.61
N PHE A 237 4.24 -4.15 4.25
CA PHE A 237 4.37 -2.94 5.05
C PHE A 237 3.05 -2.19 5.13
N MET A 238 2.41 -1.91 3.99
CA MET A 238 1.12 -1.23 3.89
C MET A 238 0.00 -2.01 4.58
N GLU A 239 -0.02 -3.33 4.45
CA GLU A 239 -0.93 -4.21 5.19
C GLU A 239 -0.70 -4.09 6.71
N GLY A 240 0.56 -4.09 7.16
CA GLY A 240 0.91 -3.93 8.57
C GLY A 240 0.50 -2.56 9.13
N LEU A 241 0.52 -1.51 8.32
CA LEU A 241 0.04 -0.17 8.71
C LEU A 241 -1.46 -0.16 8.98
N LEU A 242 -2.28 -0.79 8.12
CA LEU A 242 -3.73 -0.91 8.38
C LEU A 242 -4.02 -1.60 9.71
N ILE A 243 -3.34 -2.72 9.97
CA ILE A 243 -3.51 -3.49 11.21
C ILE A 243 -3.12 -2.64 12.41
N LYS A 244 -1.98 -1.95 12.33
CA LYS A 244 -1.50 -1.07 13.40
C LYS A 244 -2.48 0.08 13.66
N GLY A 245 -3.12 0.56 12.60
CA GLY A 245 -4.23 1.50 12.59
C GLY A 245 -5.50 1.03 13.31
N GLY A 246 -5.61 -0.26 13.64
CA GLY A 246 -6.85 -0.86 14.16
C GLY A 246 -7.84 -1.30 13.08
N TYR A 247 -7.50 -1.12 11.81
CA TYR A 247 -8.35 -1.47 10.66
C TYR A 247 -8.14 -2.92 10.25
N LYS A 248 -8.59 -3.85 11.10
CA LYS A 248 -8.63 -5.27 10.74
C LYS A 248 -9.79 -5.49 9.77
N VAL A 249 -9.57 -6.26 8.71
CA VAL A 249 -10.58 -6.64 7.68
C VAL A 249 -11.61 -7.65 8.24
N ASN A 250 -11.86 -7.64 9.56
CA ASN A 250 -12.53 -8.64 10.40
C ASN A 250 -11.69 -9.87 10.78
N ASP A 251 -12.19 -10.64 11.75
CA ASP A 251 -11.66 -11.94 12.21
C ASP A 251 -11.61 -13.00 11.08
N LEU A 252 -12.16 -12.69 9.91
CA LEU A 252 -12.21 -13.56 8.74
C LEU A 252 -10.84 -13.80 8.09
N VAL A 253 -9.81 -13.02 8.47
CA VAL A 253 -8.47 -13.18 7.93
C VAL A 253 -7.45 -13.35 9.07
N PRO A 254 -6.99 -14.58 9.34
CA PRO A 254 -5.80 -14.82 10.14
C PRO A 254 -4.59 -14.17 9.45
N MET A 255 -4.08 -13.13 10.08
CA MET A 255 -3.06 -12.27 9.52
C MET A 255 -1.74 -12.51 10.27
N ALA A 256 -0.88 -13.39 9.72
CA ALA A 256 0.50 -13.58 10.19
C ALA A 256 1.40 -12.49 9.59
N PHE A 257 1.67 -11.44 10.36
CA PHE A 257 2.44 -10.28 9.91
C PHE A 257 3.72 -10.09 10.73
N GLY A 258 4.75 -9.57 10.07
CA GLY A 258 5.84 -8.93 10.79
C GLY A 258 5.27 -7.70 11.48
N GLU A 259 5.48 -7.58 12.79
CA GLU A 259 5.00 -6.44 13.56
C GLU A 259 5.49 -5.13 12.95
N ILE A 260 4.65 -4.10 12.93
CA ILE A 260 5.03 -2.73 12.56
C ILE A 260 5.18 -1.90 13.83
N SER A 261 6.32 -1.24 13.95
CA SER A 261 6.58 -0.22 14.95
C SER A 261 6.08 1.14 14.43
N ALA A 262 5.40 1.87 15.31
CA ALA A 262 4.87 3.20 15.02
C ALA A 262 5.36 4.15 16.12
N LEU A 263 6.18 5.13 15.76
CA LEU A 263 6.69 6.16 16.65
C LEU A 263 5.84 7.40 16.45
N SER A 264 4.77 7.53 17.23
CA SER A 264 3.85 8.66 17.17
C SER A 264 4.15 9.71 18.23
N TRP A 265 3.86 10.97 17.91
CA TRP A 265 3.92 12.08 18.85
C TRP A 265 2.79 13.08 18.59
N LYS A 266 2.38 13.75 19.67
CA LYS A 266 1.47 14.90 19.65
C LYS A 266 2.02 15.93 20.62
N ILE A 267 2.43 17.08 20.11
CA ILE A 267 3.17 18.09 20.89
C ILE A 267 2.48 19.43 20.71
N LYS A 268 1.98 20.00 21.82
CA LYS A 268 1.41 21.35 21.82
C LYS A 268 2.50 22.38 21.60
N MET A 269 2.46 23.06 20.46
CA MET A 269 3.42 24.11 20.14
C MET A 269 2.99 25.39 20.85
N ARG A 270 3.87 25.98 21.65
CA ARG A 270 3.63 27.30 22.24
C ARG A 270 4.09 28.38 21.27
N PHE A 271 3.15 29.26 20.90
CA PHE A 271 3.45 30.48 20.18
C PHE A 271 4.44 31.34 20.98
N SER A 272 5.41 31.92 20.29
CA SER A 272 6.34 32.86 20.90
C SER A 272 6.71 33.91 19.88
N GLU A 273 6.29 35.16 20.14
CA GLU A 273 6.59 36.32 19.30
C GLU A 273 8.10 36.52 19.08
N ARG A 274 8.94 36.03 19.99
CA ARG A 274 10.40 36.12 19.83
C ARG A 274 10.93 35.32 18.64
N TYR A 275 10.19 34.31 18.15
CA TYR A 275 10.66 33.45 17.05
C TYR A 275 10.37 33.99 15.66
N SER A 276 9.34 34.82 15.48
CA SER A 276 9.07 35.46 14.19
C SER A 276 10.16 36.44 13.75
N ARG A 277 11.04 36.84 14.68
CA ARG A 277 12.14 37.79 14.45
C ARG A 277 13.49 37.15 14.08
N LEU A 278 13.59 35.82 13.99
CA LEU A 278 14.85 35.16 13.63
C LEU A 278 15.08 35.21 12.11
N SER A 279 16.27 35.62 11.69
CA SER A 279 16.67 35.57 10.27
C SER A 279 16.72 34.12 9.75
N PRO A 280 16.44 33.87 8.46
CA PRO A 280 16.47 32.52 7.87
C PRO A 280 17.80 31.78 8.08
N ARG A 281 18.94 32.49 8.05
CA ARG A 281 20.26 31.90 8.34
C ARG A 281 20.34 31.32 9.76
N ASN A 282 19.80 32.03 10.74
CA ASN A 282 19.78 31.57 12.13
C ASN A 282 18.86 30.36 12.32
N VAL A 283 17.79 30.26 11.54
CA VAL A 283 16.88 29.11 11.55
C VAL A 283 17.63 27.84 11.11
N ASN A 284 18.34 27.88 9.98
CA ASN A 284 19.06 26.70 9.46
C ASN A 284 20.17 26.21 10.40
N THR A 285 20.98 27.12 10.95
CA THR A 285 22.01 26.77 11.93
C THR A 285 21.41 26.16 13.19
N SER A 286 20.29 26.72 13.67
CA SER A 286 19.56 26.20 14.84
C SER A 286 18.99 24.80 14.57
N ARG A 287 18.39 24.57 13.40
CA ARG A 287 17.88 23.25 12.97
C ARG A 287 19.00 22.22 12.94
N ARG A 288 20.11 22.52 12.26
CA ARG A 288 21.28 21.63 12.19
C ARG A 288 21.81 21.27 13.58
N ARG A 289 21.94 22.27 14.47
CA ARG A 289 22.39 22.05 15.85
C ARG A 289 21.45 21.14 16.63
N ARG A 290 20.13 21.32 16.50
CA ARG A 290 19.13 20.47 17.16
C ARG A 290 19.15 19.05 16.62
N ALA A 291 19.15 18.89 15.29
CA ALA A 291 19.25 17.59 14.65
C ALA A 291 20.50 16.84 15.12
N LEU A 292 21.65 17.51 15.19
CA LEU A 292 22.91 16.96 15.69
C LEU A 292 22.82 16.49 17.15
N VAL A 293 22.23 17.29 18.04
CA VAL A 293 22.06 16.91 19.45
C VAL A 293 21.18 15.67 19.57
N VAL A 294 20.06 15.63 18.86
CA VAL A 294 19.14 14.48 18.88
C VAL A 294 19.77 13.25 18.23
N TYR A 295 20.50 13.42 17.13
CA TYR A 295 21.27 12.38 16.47
C TYR A 295 22.28 11.74 17.42
N THR A 296 23.10 12.57 18.07
CA THR A 296 24.14 12.09 19.01
C THR A 296 23.52 11.34 20.19
N ALA A 297 22.41 11.85 20.74
CA ALA A 297 21.68 11.16 21.80
C ALA A 297 21.09 9.82 21.32
N THR A 298 20.58 9.77 20.08
CA THR A 298 20.04 8.56 19.47
C THR A 298 21.14 7.53 19.23
N LEU A 299 22.31 7.93 18.74
CA LEU A 299 23.46 7.05 18.58
C LEU A 299 23.93 6.45 19.92
N ARG A 300 24.03 7.25 20.98
CA ARG A 300 24.41 6.73 22.31
C ARG A 300 23.44 5.65 22.79
N MET A 301 22.15 5.89 22.62
CA MET A 301 21.13 4.89 22.97
C MET A 301 21.28 3.62 22.13
N LEU A 302 21.47 3.74 20.81
CA LEU A 302 21.66 2.59 19.92
C LEU A 302 22.95 1.82 20.24
N GLN A 303 24.04 2.54 20.54
CA GLN A 303 25.32 1.99 20.96
C GLN A 303 25.17 1.13 22.22
N VAL A 304 24.55 1.67 23.28
CA VAL A 304 24.29 0.92 24.51
C VAL A 304 23.48 -0.34 24.23
N TRP A 305 22.38 -0.21 23.48
CA TRP A 305 21.53 -1.34 23.12
C TRP A 305 22.29 -2.42 22.33
N ILE A 306 23.10 -2.03 21.35
CA ILE A 306 23.89 -2.96 20.53
C ILE A 306 24.95 -3.66 21.38
N THR A 307 25.71 -2.90 22.18
CA THR A 307 26.74 -3.45 23.10
C THR A 307 26.13 -4.44 24.10
N GLU A 308 24.96 -4.12 24.65
CA GLU A 308 24.22 -5.04 25.52
C GLU A 308 23.77 -6.30 24.77
N SER A 309 23.24 -6.15 23.55
CA SER A 309 22.75 -7.28 22.74
C SER A 309 23.85 -8.24 22.29
N LEU A 310 25.08 -7.74 22.07
CA LEU A 310 26.23 -8.55 21.64
C LEU A 310 27.04 -9.11 22.80
N GLY A 311 26.85 -8.56 24.01
CA GLY A 311 27.72 -8.78 25.16
C GLY A 311 28.91 -7.82 25.16
N ARG A 312 29.23 -7.26 26.33
CA ARG A 312 30.27 -6.21 26.49
C ARG A 312 31.69 -6.66 26.09
N ASN A 313 31.95 -7.96 26.11
CA ASN A 313 33.26 -8.55 25.79
C ASN A 313 33.31 -9.09 24.35
N ASN A 314 32.35 -8.73 23.50
CA ASN A 314 32.31 -9.21 22.13
C ASN A 314 33.40 -8.51 21.29
N PRO A 315 34.33 -9.25 20.66
CA PRO A 315 35.45 -8.66 19.92
C PRO A 315 34.99 -7.81 18.73
N LEU A 316 33.79 -8.04 18.20
CA LEU A 316 33.22 -7.23 17.12
C LEU A 316 33.05 -5.75 17.53
N LEU A 317 32.95 -5.46 18.83
CA LEU A 317 32.81 -4.09 19.32
C LEU A 317 34.08 -3.26 19.10
N ASP A 318 35.25 -3.88 19.01
CA ASP A 318 36.53 -3.19 18.77
C ASP A 318 36.83 -3.04 17.28
N LEU A 319 36.13 -3.77 16.41
CA LEU A 319 36.33 -3.72 14.97
C LEU A 319 35.59 -2.54 14.34
N ASP A 320 36.20 -1.94 13.32
CA ASP A 320 35.50 -1.02 12.42
C ASP A 320 35.18 -1.72 11.09
N PRO A 321 33.92 -2.12 10.86
CA PRO A 321 33.53 -2.76 9.61
C PRO A 321 33.72 -1.84 8.39
N ILE A 322 33.90 -0.53 8.62
CA ILE A 322 34.06 0.47 7.57
C ILE A 322 35.48 0.50 7.00
N GLU A 323 36.51 0.05 7.72
CA GLU A 323 37.86 -0.06 7.13
C GLU A 323 37.92 -1.09 5.99
N GLU A 324 37.06 -2.11 6.04
CA GLU A 324 36.87 -3.11 4.98
C GLU A 324 35.73 -2.77 3.99
N MET A 325 35.10 -1.59 4.10
CA MET A 325 34.03 -1.17 3.17
C MET A 325 34.60 -0.81 1.80
N CYS A 326 34.98 -1.83 1.05
CA CYS A 326 34.89 -1.86 -0.40
C CYS A 326 33.43 -1.60 -0.85
N ASP A 327 33.20 -1.59 -2.16
CA ASP A 327 31.85 -1.46 -2.73
C ASP A 327 30.85 -2.52 -2.23
N THR A 328 31.34 -3.60 -1.59
CA THR A 328 30.57 -4.71 -1.04
C THR A 328 31.00 -5.11 0.38
N ILE A 329 30.04 -5.33 1.28
CA ILE A 329 30.23 -5.90 2.62
C ILE A 329 29.70 -7.33 2.67
N ALA A 330 30.44 -8.26 3.28
CA ALA A 330 29.96 -9.61 3.58
C ALA A 330 29.04 -9.60 4.83
N VAL A 331 27.74 -9.43 4.62
CA VAL A 331 26.77 -9.25 5.73
C VAL A 331 26.63 -10.46 6.66
N GLY A 332 27.03 -11.65 6.21
CA GLY A 332 26.93 -12.88 7.01
C GLY A 332 27.78 -12.85 8.30
N GLN A 333 28.86 -12.08 8.31
CA GLN A 333 29.83 -12.05 9.42
C GLN A 333 29.47 -11.07 10.53
N TRP A 334 28.50 -10.18 10.30
CA TRP A 334 28.22 -9.06 11.19
C TRP A 334 26.77 -9.05 11.63
N PRO A 335 26.43 -8.70 12.87
CA PRO A 335 25.06 -8.44 13.29
C PRO A 335 24.44 -7.26 12.52
N SER A 336 23.16 -7.36 12.14
CA SER A 336 22.50 -6.32 11.33
C SER A 336 22.33 -4.99 12.07
N SER A 337 22.11 -5.04 13.39
CA SER A 337 22.05 -3.85 14.24
C SER A 337 23.39 -3.10 14.26
N PHE A 338 24.49 -3.85 14.32
CA PHE A 338 25.86 -3.32 14.30
C PHE A 338 26.18 -2.67 12.94
N LEU A 339 25.94 -3.35 11.82
CA LEU A 339 26.13 -2.75 10.49
C LEU A 339 25.24 -1.54 10.26
N ALA A 340 23.97 -1.59 10.65
CA ALA A 340 23.05 -0.46 10.51
C ALA A 340 23.53 0.77 11.27
N TYR A 341 24.12 0.58 12.45
CA TYR A 341 24.70 1.66 13.25
C TYR A 341 25.88 2.32 12.52
N HIS A 342 26.86 1.52 12.07
CA HIS A 342 28.03 2.03 11.36
C HIS A 342 27.64 2.73 10.04
N MET A 343 26.70 2.16 9.29
CA MET A 343 26.19 2.79 8.08
C MET A 343 25.46 4.10 8.35
N MET A 344 24.65 4.18 9.42
CA MET A 344 24.01 5.43 9.80
C MET A 344 25.03 6.51 10.13
N ARG A 345 26.13 6.15 10.82
CA ARG A 345 27.26 7.06 11.04
C ARG A 345 27.92 7.50 9.73
N ALA A 346 28.18 6.56 8.82
CA ALA A 346 28.74 6.87 7.50
C ALA A 346 27.86 7.84 6.67
N MET A 347 26.53 7.77 6.83
CA MET A 347 25.60 8.68 6.16
C MET A 347 25.67 10.10 6.71
N PHE A 348 25.78 10.26 8.03
CA PHE A 348 25.64 11.56 8.69
C PHE A 348 26.95 12.21 9.10
N GLU A 349 28.07 11.49 9.11
CA GLU A 349 29.36 11.99 9.56
C GLU A 349 30.28 12.22 8.34
N SER A 350 30.96 13.37 8.31
CA SER A 350 31.82 13.74 7.18
C SER A 350 33.20 13.13 7.25
N SER A 351 33.78 13.08 8.44
CA SER A 351 34.84 12.17 8.79
C SER A 351 34.18 10.96 9.42
N ILE A 352 34.20 9.83 8.71
CA ILE A 352 34.02 8.54 9.39
C ILE A 352 35.27 8.41 10.23
N CYS A 353 35.18 8.89 11.48
CA CYS A 353 36.20 8.60 12.45
C CYS A 353 36.22 7.08 12.57
N ARG A 354 37.32 6.47 12.10
CA ARG A 354 37.59 5.03 12.13
C ARG A 354 37.60 4.58 13.57
N GLN A 355 36.42 4.36 14.11
CA GLN A 355 36.21 4.32 15.54
C GLN A 355 35.24 3.20 15.81
N SER A 356 35.77 2.20 16.53
CA SER A 356 35.03 1.18 17.26
C SER A 356 33.73 1.75 17.86
N ILE A 357 32.70 0.92 17.93
CA ILE A 357 31.45 1.28 18.59
C ILE A 357 31.65 1.65 20.06
N LEU A 358 32.78 1.30 20.70
CA LEU A 358 33.12 1.68 22.07
C LEU A 358 33.80 3.05 22.18
N ALA A 359 34.30 3.60 21.07
CA ALA A 359 34.96 4.89 21.08
C ALA A 359 34.01 5.99 21.59
N ARG A 360 34.59 7.01 22.24
CA ARG A 360 33.83 8.17 22.70
C ARG A 360 33.20 8.86 21.49
N LEU A 361 31.86 8.84 21.42
CA LEU A 361 31.10 9.50 20.37
C LEU A 361 31.42 11.00 20.30
N SER A 362 32.23 11.36 19.30
CA SER A 362 32.59 12.72 18.95
C SER A 362 32.16 13.00 17.52
N VAL A 363 30.95 13.57 17.36
CA VAL A 363 30.45 13.99 16.04
C VAL A 363 31.02 15.38 15.75
N THR A 364 32.21 15.42 15.17
CA THR A 364 32.91 16.68 14.87
C THR A 364 32.30 17.40 13.67
N ALA A 365 31.78 16.65 12.69
CA ALA A 365 31.24 17.25 11.48
C ALA A 365 30.06 16.44 10.90
N PHE A 366 28.85 16.94 11.21
CA PHE A 366 27.56 16.37 10.80
C PHE A 366 27.13 16.87 9.41
N LYS A 367 27.03 15.95 8.45
CA LYS A 367 26.44 16.14 7.12
C LYS A 367 24.92 16.26 7.26
N PHE A 368 24.44 17.49 7.41
CA PHE A 368 23.01 17.74 7.40
C PHE A 368 22.51 17.80 5.97
N ASP A 369 21.75 16.78 5.56
CA ASP A 369 21.00 16.83 4.32
C ASP A 369 19.72 17.64 4.56
N TYR A 370 19.57 18.79 3.89
CA TYR A 370 18.39 19.64 4.04
C TYR A 370 17.09 18.93 3.67
N ARG A 371 17.16 17.87 2.85
CA ARG A 371 16.00 17.04 2.52
C ARG A 371 15.43 16.28 3.72
N LEU A 372 16.25 16.06 4.77
CA LEU A 372 15.74 15.59 6.08
C LEU A 372 14.73 16.57 6.67
N SER A 373 14.97 17.88 6.49
CA SER A 373 14.10 18.92 7.04
C SER A 373 12.83 19.10 6.22
N ASP A 374 12.87 18.84 4.91
CA ASP A 374 11.65 18.79 4.08
C ASP A 374 10.68 17.71 4.57
N CYS A 375 11.22 16.66 5.19
CA CYS A 375 10.44 15.62 5.80
C CYS A 375 9.82 15.99 7.16
N LEU A 376 10.10 17.17 7.71
CA LEU A 376 9.62 17.64 9.00
C LEU A 376 8.93 18.99 8.85
N TYR A 377 7.62 19.03 9.06
CA TYR A 377 6.90 20.29 9.15
C TYR A 377 7.47 21.12 10.29
N THR A 378 7.69 22.40 10.02
CA THR A 378 8.17 23.33 11.05
C THR A 378 7.04 24.24 11.47
N TYR A 379 6.84 24.39 12.76
CA TYR A 379 5.92 25.39 13.30
C TYR A 379 6.75 26.61 13.70
N GLN A 380 6.64 27.69 12.92
CA GLN A 380 7.43 28.92 13.13
C GLN A 380 8.95 28.64 13.16
N GLY A 381 9.43 27.79 12.24
CA GLY A 381 10.85 27.39 12.19
C GLY A 381 11.29 26.45 13.31
N ARG A 382 10.39 25.97 14.18
CA ARG A 382 10.69 24.98 15.22
C ARG A 382 10.30 23.58 14.78
N GLU A 383 11.21 22.64 15.04
CA GLU A 383 11.00 21.20 14.87
C GLU A 383 11.06 20.53 16.24
N PRO A 384 10.13 19.61 16.56
CA PRO A 384 10.17 18.89 17.81
C PRO A 384 11.35 17.91 17.86
N LEU A 385 12.04 17.84 19.00
CA LEU A 385 13.15 16.89 19.19
C LEU A 385 12.67 15.43 19.06
N LEU A 386 11.43 15.15 19.47
CA LEU A 386 10.80 13.84 19.27
C LEU A 386 10.57 13.51 17.79
N ALA A 387 10.34 14.49 16.93
CA ALA A 387 10.21 14.21 15.50
C ALA A 387 11.56 13.77 14.91
N TRP A 388 12.64 14.48 15.26
CA TRP A 388 14.01 14.12 14.86
C TRP A 388 14.41 12.72 15.34
N ARG A 389 14.15 12.37 16.60
CA ARG A 389 14.49 11.05 17.13
C ARG A 389 13.72 9.94 16.42
N ALA A 390 12.46 10.18 16.06
CA ALA A 390 11.63 9.20 15.34
C ALA A 390 12.19 8.97 13.94
N VAL A 391 12.58 10.05 13.24
CA VAL A 391 13.21 9.98 11.92
C VAL A 391 14.53 9.20 11.98
N PHE A 392 15.40 9.50 12.94
CA PHE A 392 16.68 8.81 13.09
C PHE A 392 16.50 7.31 13.38
N LEU A 393 15.54 6.95 14.24
CA LEU A 393 15.18 5.55 14.48
C LEU A 393 14.60 4.87 13.23
N GLY A 394 13.77 5.57 12.45
CA GLY A 394 13.25 5.06 11.18
C GLY A 394 14.36 4.80 10.16
N ILE A 395 15.35 5.70 10.07
CA ILE A 395 16.51 5.52 9.19
C ILE A 395 17.34 4.32 9.62
N PHE A 396 17.63 4.20 10.92
CA PHE A 396 18.30 3.03 11.47
C PHE A 396 17.53 1.74 11.14
N ALA A 397 16.21 1.76 11.28
CA ALA A 397 15.39 0.58 11.01
C ALA A 397 15.41 0.14 9.54
N SER A 398 15.37 1.08 8.61
CA SER A 398 15.43 0.77 7.18
C SER A 398 16.82 0.30 6.75
N LEU A 399 17.89 0.84 7.34
CA LEU A 399 19.24 0.31 7.18
C LEU A 399 19.31 -1.15 7.63
N TYR A 400 18.84 -1.44 8.85
CA TYR A 400 18.78 -2.79 9.42
C TYR A 400 18.05 -3.77 8.49
N TRP A 401 16.86 -3.41 8.00
CA TRP A 401 16.09 -4.31 7.14
C TRP A 401 16.67 -4.48 5.74
N THR A 402 17.41 -3.49 5.24
CA THR A 402 18.17 -3.61 4.00
C THR A 402 19.32 -4.60 4.14
N ILE A 403 20.02 -4.56 5.28
CA ILE A 403 21.07 -5.53 5.62
C ILE A 403 20.46 -6.93 5.74
N GLU A 404 19.37 -7.10 6.49
CA GLU A 404 18.67 -8.38 6.64
C GLU A 404 18.23 -8.98 5.30
N ARG A 405 17.74 -8.15 4.37
CA ARG A 405 17.39 -8.63 3.03
C ARG A 405 18.60 -9.05 2.22
N SER A 406 19.69 -8.31 2.34
CA SER A 406 20.94 -8.59 1.63
C SER A 406 21.64 -9.84 2.15
N ARG A 407 21.31 -10.31 3.37
CA ARG A 407 21.81 -11.60 3.90
C ARG A 407 21.50 -12.78 2.99
N LYS A 408 20.37 -12.76 2.28
CA LYS A 408 20.01 -13.81 1.32
C LYS A 408 21.03 -13.95 0.19
N ASN A 409 21.70 -12.86 -0.15
CA ASN A 409 22.72 -12.81 -1.19
C ASN A 409 24.14 -12.88 -0.62
N GLY A 410 24.29 -12.96 0.71
CA GLY A 410 25.57 -12.97 1.43
C GLY A 410 26.36 -11.65 1.39
N LYS A 411 26.00 -10.71 0.49
CA LYS A 411 26.72 -9.46 0.26
C LYS A 411 25.76 -8.27 0.19
N LEU A 412 26.22 -7.12 0.69
CA LEU A 412 25.55 -5.83 0.61
C LEU A 412 26.39 -4.87 -0.20
N GLN A 413 25.84 -4.34 -1.30
CA GLN A 413 26.51 -3.30 -2.09
C GLN A 413 26.32 -1.94 -1.44
N VAL A 414 27.37 -1.37 -0.84
CA VAL A 414 27.26 -0.10 -0.10
C VAL A 414 26.87 1.04 -1.03
N ARG A 415 27.46 1.10 -2.24
CA ARG A 415 27.17 2.17 -3.21
C ARG A 415 25.77 2.10 -3.80
N SER A 416 25.15 0.91 -3.85
CA SER A 416 23.77 0.76 -4.30
C SER A 416 22.77 1.27 -3.26
N ILE A 417 23.23 1.48 -2.03
CA ILE A 417 22.46 2.05 -0.94
C ILE A 417 22.49 3.57 -1.06
N ARG A 418 21.91 4.05 -2.16
CA ARG A 418 21.47 5.43 -2.25
C ARG A 418 20.11 5.45 -1.57
N PHE A 419 20.09 5.68 -0.26
CA PHE A 419 18.83 6.03 0.41
C PHE A 419 18.60 7.52 0.18
N PRO A 420 17.65 7.94 -0.66
CA PRO A 420 17.08 9.25 -0.46
C PRO A 420 16.45 9.16 0.92
N ILE A 421 16.98 9.91 1.89
CA ILE A 421 16.56 9.86 3.28
C ILE A 421 15.04 9.99 3.38
N GLU A 422 14.44 10.78 2.48
CA GLU A 422 12.99 10.91 2.32
C GLU A 422 12.30 9.53 2.26
N SER A 423 12.84 8.62 1.45
CA SER A 423 12.33 7.26 1.12
C SER A 423 12.32 6.26 2.25
N THR A 424 12.97 6.61 3.35
CA THR A 424 13.41 5.66 4.36
C THR A 424 12.36 5.50 5.46
N VAL A 425 11.36 6.38 5.49
CA VAL A 425 10.42 6.46 6.60
C VAL A 425 9.05 6.92 6.08
N ALA A 426 8.00 6.13 6.32
CA ALA A 426 6.63 6.60 6.10
C ALA A 426 6.29 7.62 7.20
N LYS A 427 6.18 8.89 6.80
CA LYS A 427 5.90 10.02 7.70
C LYS A 427 4.52 10.58 7.40
N VAL A 428 3.75 10.86 8.43
CA VAL A 428 2.52 11.65 8.34
C VAL A 428 2.68 12.78 9.34
N LEU A 429 2.53 14.01 8.90
CA LEU A 429 2.70 15.20 9.71
C LEU A 429 1.57 16.16 9.44
N PHE A 430 1.01 16.73 10.51
CA PHE A 430 0.00 17.76 10.43
C PHE A 430 0.09 18.69 11.64
N VAL A 431 -0.35 19.93 11.44
CA VAL A 431 -0.59 20.89 12.51
C VAL A 431 -2.09 21.00 12.67
N ASP A 432 -2.63 20.64 13.83
CA ASP A 432 -4.06 20.79 14.08
C ASP A 432 -4.44 22.25 14.40
N ALA A 433 -5.74 22.57 14.34
CA ALA A 433 -6.26 23.90 14.64
C ALA A 433 -5.90 24.40 16.06
N THR A 434 -5.54 23.50 16.95
CA THR A 434 -5.15 23.79 18.35
C THR A 434 -3.63 23.91 18.54
N HIS A 435 -2.88 24.07 17.43
CA HIS A 435 -1.43 24.20 17.39
C HIS A 435 -0.68 22.97 17.93
N HIS A 436 -1.26 21.78 17.89
CA HIS A 436 -0.46 20.58 18.10
C HIS A 436 0.24 20.19 16.80
N MET A 437 1.53 19.94 16.91
CA MET A 437 2.26 19.24 15.88
C MET A 437 2.18 17.74 16.16
N CYS A 438 1.52 17.03 15.25
CA CYS A 438 1.34 15.60 15.30
C CYS A 438 2.23 14.94 14.25
N GLY A 439 2.73 13.77 14.58
CA GLY A 439 3.44 12.98 13.59
C GLY A 439 3.56 11.53 13.93
N VAL A 440 3.87 10.73 12.93
CA VAL A 440 4.17 9.31 13.09
C VAL A 440 5.23 8.87 12.10
N VAL A 441 6.11 8.00 12.56
CA VAL A 441 7.12 7.29 11.77
C VAL A 441 6.82 5.80 11.87
N PHE A 442 6.72 5.12 10.73
CA PHE A 442 6.51 3.67 10.68
C PHE A 442 7.68 2.92 10.07
N PHE A 443 7.97 1.74 10.62
CA PHE A 443 8.95 0.77 10.10
C PHE A 443 8.65 -0.65 10.63
N PRO A 444 9.06 -1.72 9.95
CA PRO A 444 8.95 -3.07 10.49
C PRO A 444 9.73 -3.20 11.81
N THR A 445 9.10 -3.78 12.81
CA THR A 445 9.63 -3.88 14.18
C THR A 445 10.96 -4.60 14.22
N ILE A 446 11.97 -3.97 14.80
CA ILE A 446 13.23 -4.62 15.14
C ILE A 446 13.12 -5.16 16.57
N PRO A 447 13.31 -6.48 16.78
CA PRO A 447 13.27 -7.06 18.11
C PRO A 447 14.21 -6.34 19.08
N GLY A 448 13.70 -5.96 20.25
CA GLY A 448 14.48 -5.33 21.31
C GLY A 448 14.87 -3.87 21.10
N LEU A 449 14.61 -3.25 19.93
CA LEU A 449 14.99 -1.86 19.66
C LEU A 449 14.42 -0.90 20.72
N PRO A 450 15.24 -0.01 21.33
CA PRO A 450 14.76 0.94 22.32
C PRO A 450 13.95 2.05 21.65
N LEU A 451 12.63 2.00 21.84
CA LEU A 451 11.68 2.97 21.29
C LEU A 451 11.32 4.08 22.29
N ALA A 452 11.95 4.18 23.45
CA ALA A 452 11.67 5.29 24.36
C ALA A 452 12.07 6.64 23.72
N PRO A 453 11.31 7.73 23.95
CA PRO A 453 10.18 7.85 24.87
C PRO A 453 8.82 7.57 24.19
N TYR A 454 8.79 7.03 22.97
CA TYR A 454 7.53 6.61 22.36
C TYR A 454 6.96 5.49 23.23
N LYS A 455 5.74 5.70 23.73
CA LYS A 455 5.03 4.64 24.44
C LYS A 455 4.99 3.44 23.48
N ARG A 456 5.38 2.25 23.95
CA ARG A 456 5.05 1.00 23.25
C ARG A 456 3.53 0.88 23.30
N GLY A 457 2.86 1.54 22.36
CA GLY A 457 1.41 1.52 22.26
C GLY A 457 0.96 0.10 21.92
N THR A 458 0.54 -0.64 22.94
CA THR A 458 -0.53 -1.64 22.83
C THR A 458 -1.74 -0.91 22.29
N ARG A 459 -1.94 -1.01 20.96
CA ARG A 459 -2.85 -0.18 20.15
C ARG A 459 -2.36 1.27 20.08
N LEU A 460 -2.52 1.88 18.91
CA LEU A 460 -2.58 3.34 18.85
C LEU A 460 -3.68 3.72 19.86
N GLY A 461 -3.30 4.30 21.00
CA GLY A 461 -4.20 4.75 22.08
C GLY A 461 -5.00 5.95 21.59
N VAL A 462 -5.86 5.64 20.64
CA VAL A 462 -6.54 6.53 19.73
C VAL A 462 -8.00 6.36 20.12
N ASP A 463 -8.48 7.23 21.03
CA ASP A 463 -9.70 7.96 20.66
C ASP A 463 -9.49 8.32 19.18
N PRO A 464 -10.36 7.91 18.25
CA PRO A 464 -10.18 8.10 16.81
C PRO A 464 -9.53 9.45 16.63
N VAL A 465 -8.23 9.40 16.40
CA VAL A 465 -7.48 10.46 15.78
C VAL A 465 -8.15 10.34 14.44
N HIS A 466 -9.22 11.11 14.28
CA HIS A 466 -9.44 11.86 13.08
C HIS A 466 -8.06 12.35 12.71
N LEU A 467 -7.31 11.51 11.98
CA LEU A 467 -6.42 11.95 10.95
C LEU A 467 -7.34 12.92 10.22
N PRO A 468 -7.16 14.24 10.40
CA PRO A 468 -7.99 15.20 9.69
C PRO A 468 -7.57 14.99 8.23
N CYS A 469 -8.25 14.06 7.57
CA CYS A 469 -8.13 13.82 6.14
C CYS A 469 -8.88 14.92 5.37
N GLU A 470 -9.71 15.69 6.08
CA GLU A 470 -10.02 17.05 5.70
C GLU A 470 -8.71 17.84 5.78
N ALA A 471 -8.07 17.99 4.61
CA ALA A 471 -7.16 19.10 4.39
C ALA A 471 -7.83 20.36 4.93
N PRO A 472 -7.13 21.27 5.64
CA PRO A 472 -7.74 22.50 6.10
C PRO A 472 -8.42 23.16 4.90
N GLU A 473 -9.75 23.28 4.96
CA GLU A 473 -10.52 24.00 3.95
C GLU A 473 -10.00 25.43 3.95
N LYS A 474 -9.16 25.73 2.94
CA LYS A 474 -8.52 27.02 2.70
C LYS A 474 -7.68 27.52 3.89
N TYR A 475 -6.36 27.51 3.69
CA TYR A 475 -5.55 28.54 4.35
C TYR A 475 -6.14 29.90 3.97
N PRO A 476 -6.29 30.86 4.90
CA PRO A 476 -6.61 32.22 4.51
C PRO A 476 -5.55 32.69 3.50
N ASP A 477 -5.99 33.22 2.36
CA ASP A 477 -5.17 33.70 1.23
C ASP A 477 -4.18 34.84 1.59
N GLU A 478 -4.00 35.15 2.88
CA GLU A 478 -3.24 36.30 3.39
C GLU A 478 -1.76 36.01 3.68
N PHE A 479 -1.26 34.79 3.48
CA PHE A 479 0.17 34.49 3.54
C PHE A 479 0.79 34.31 2.15
N ARG A 480 0.81 35.38 1.36
CA ARG A 480 1.72 35.48 0.22
C ARG A 480 3.13 35.71 0.75
N TRP A 481 4.01 34.74 0.54
CA TRP A 481 5.45 34.97 0.63
C TRP A 481 5.83 36.07 -0.38
N PRO A 482 6.63 37.07 -0.02
CA PRO A 482 7.17 37.98 -1.00
C PRO A 482 8.00 37.16 -1.99
N THR A 483 7.59 37.19 -3.26
CA THR A 483 8.40 36.72 -4.39
C THR A 483 9.72 37.48 -4.37
N VAL A 484 10.82 36.74 -4.28
CA VAL A 484 12.18 37.22 -4.57
C VAL A 484 12.35 37.30 -6.08
#